data_AF-A0A1W9HZB6-F1
#
_entry.id   AF-A0A1W9HZB6-F1
#
_cell.length_a   1.000
_cell.length_b   1.000
_cell.length_c   1.000
_cell.angle_alpha   90.00
_cell.angle_beta   90.00
_cell.angle_gamma   90.00
#
_symmetry.space_group_name_H-M   'P 1'
#
loop_
_entity.id
_entity.type
_entity.pdbx_description
1 polymer ?
#
loop_
_entity_poly.entity_id
_entity_poly.type
_entity_poly.pdbx_seq_one_letter_code
_entity_poly.pdbx_strand_id
1 'polypeptide(L)'
;MKRREFLSVVSFLAMSSVFAEEPAQTPRQRWDALPPERQQEIRQRWEKFKNLSPQEKARVTEAFRRFRNLPPAARLRIRNNFQRWKSLPPTERAALRQRFQRWRNLSPERKRAIRARMNQWQKLSPAQRARIRQRFK
;
A
#
# COMPACT_ATOMS: atom_id res chain seq x y z
N MET A 1 -6.95 13.71 6.23
CA MET A 1 -5.83 13.18 5.41
C MET A 1 -6.28 12.34 4.21
N LYS A 2 -6.06 12.80 2.96
CA LYS A 2 -6.32 12.03 1.73
C LYS A 2 -5.18 11.00 1.53
N ARG A 3 -5.51 9.70 1.45
CA ARG A 3 -4.60 8.51 1.37
C ARG A 3 -3.48 8.55 0.30
N ARG A 4 -3.51 9.52 -0.61
CA ARG A 4 -2.46 9.78 -1.61
C ARG A 4 -1.11 10.17 -0.97
N GLU A 5 -1.13 10.66 0.27
CA GLU A 5 0.06 11.03 1.05
C GLU A 5 0.64 9.85 1.87
N PHE A 6 -0.16 8.79 2.10
CA PHE A 6 0.13 7.69 3.04
C PHE A 6 1.27 6.75 2.60
N LEU A 7 1.52 6.62 1.29
CA LEU A 7 2.51 5.67 0.75
C LEU A 7 3.85 6.32 0.37
N SER A 8 3.93 7.65 0.43
CA SER A 8 5.19 8.39 0.22
C SER A 8 6.07 8.39 1.46
N VAL A 9 5.50 8.37 2.67
CA VAL A 9 6.28 8.37 3.93
C VAL A 9 6.69 6.95 4.36
N VAL A 10 5.93 5.91 4.01
CA VAL A 10 6.36 4.50 4.30
C VAL A 10 7.52 4.06 3.40
N SER A 11 7.76 4.75 2.28
CA SER A 11 8.98 4.57 1.48
C SER A 11 10.24 5.05 2.21
N PHE A 12 10.11 5.82 3.30
CA PHE A 12 11.24 6.48 3.96
C PHE A 12 12.11 5.54 4.81
N LEU A 13 11.66 4.32 5.11
CA LEU A 13 12.40 3.43 6.00
C LEU A 13 12.30 1.96 5.53
N ALA A 14 12.13 1.79 4.22
CA ALA A 14 12.02 0.51 3.53
C ALA A 14 12.96 0.39 2.31
N MET A 15 13.98 1.25 2.20
CA MET A 15 15.06 1.14 1.22
C MET A 15 16.37 0.77 1.94
N SER A 16 16.40 -0.44 2.49
CA SER A 16 17.63 -1.05 3.03
C SER A 16 17.57 -2.58 2.95
N SER A 17 16.97 -3.14 1.89
CA SER A 17 16.90 -4.61 1.74
C SER A 17 16.74 -5.06 0.29
N VAL A 18 17.47 -4.43 -0.63
CA VAL A 18 17.74 -5.01 -1.96
C VAL A 18 19.17 -4.64 -2.33
N PHE A 19 20.14 -4.94 -1.47
CA PHE A 19 21.53 -5.15 -1.88
C PHE A 19 22.11 -6.11 -0.86
N ALA A 20 22.81 -7.12 -1.39
CA ALA A 20 23.72 -7.96 -0.64
C ALA A 20 24.73 -7.09 0.13
N GLU A 21 25.46 -7.70 1.05
CA GLU A 21 26.54 -7.09 1.83
C GLU A 21 27.48 -6.23 0.96
N GLU A 22 27.23 -4.92 0.94
CA GLU A 22 28.11 -3.88 0.40
C GLU A 22 28.65 -3.09 1.61
N PRO A 23 29.98 -3.03 1.80
CA PRO A 23 30.55 -2.40 2.98
C PRO A 23 30.26 -0.88 2.99
N ALA A 24 29.94 -0.37 4.19
CA ALA A 24 30.29 0.97 4.66
C ALA A 24 29.87 2.23 3.85
N GLN A 25 28.69 2.27 3.21
CA GLN A 25 28.14 3.56 2.80
C GLN A 25 27.42 4.26 3.97
N THR A 26 27.93 5.40 4.40
CA THR A 26 27.27 6.29 5.36
C THR A 26 25.92 6.77 4.82
N PRO A 27 24.95 7.14 5.67
CA PRO A 27 23.68 7.74 5.21
C PRO A 27 23.88 8.93 4.28
N ARG A 28 24.97 9.69 4.46
CA ARG A 28 25.35 10.82 3.61
C ARG A 28 25.76 10.38 2.21
N GLN A 29 26.67 9.40 2.11
CA GLN A 29 27.07 8.84 0.81
C GLN A 29 25.89 8.25 0.03
N ARG A 30 24.97 7.57 0.73
CA ARG A 30 23.73 7.06 0.12
C ARG A 30 22.81 8.16 -0.40
N TRP A 31 22.76 9.30 0.30
CA TRP A 31 21.98 10.46 -0.11
C TRP A 31 22.60 11.13 -1.33
N ASP A 32 23.91 11.35 -1.31
CA ASP A 32 24.66 11.99 -2.38
C ASP A 32 24.62 11.16 -3.68
N ALA A 33 24.54 9.83 -3.56
CA ALA A 33 24.37 8.91 -4.69
C ALA A 33 22.95 8.90 -5.30
N LEU A 34 21.95 9.55 -4.68
CA LEU A 34 20.60 9.60 -5.25
C LEU A 34 20.55 10.61 -6.41
N PRO A 35 19.82 10.29 -7.50
CA PRO A 35 19.52 11.27 -8.56
C PRO A 35 18.86 12.54 -7.99
N PRO A 36 19.14 13.73 -8.55
CA PRO A 36 18.59 15.00 -8.05
C PRO A 36 17.06 14.99 -7.88
N GLU A 37 16.34 14.33 -8.80
CA GLU A 37 14.88 14.21 -8.77
C GLU A 37 14.41 13.38 -7.57
N ARG A 38 15.16 12.33 -7.22
CA ARG A 38 14.89 11.50 -6.04
C ARG A 38 15.16 12.27 -4.77
N GLN A 39 16.26 13.02 -4.70
CA GLN A 39 16.54 13.88 -3.56
C GLN A 39 15.44 14.94 -3.37
N GLN A 40 14.97 15.55 -4.46
CA GLN A 40 13.88 16.53 -4.40
C GLN A 40 12.56 15.89 -3.95
N GLU A 41 12.22 14.70 -4.46
CA GLU A 41 11.04 13.94 -4.01
C GLU A 41 11.10 13.67 -2.50
N ILE A 42 12.26 13.29 -1.97
CA ILE A 42 12.46 13.03 -0.55
C ILE A 42 12.34 14.31 0.27
N ARG A 43 12.95 15.42 -0.16
CA ARG A 43 12.82 16.73 0.50
C ARG A 43 11.36 17.19 0.57
N GLN A 44 10.62 17.08 -0.53
CA GLN A 44 9.19 17.45 -0.57
C GLN A 44 8.35 16.59 0.40
N ARG A 45 8.64 15.29 0.49
CA ARG A 45 7.95 14.38 1.42
C ARG A 45 8.27 14.71 2.88
N TRP A 46 9.52 15.08 3.16
CA TRP A 46 9.95 15.49 4.49
C TRP A 46 9.26 16.77 4.95
N GLU A 47 9.19 17.80 4.11
CA GLU A 47 8.47 19.03 4.45
C GLU A 47 6.98 18.79 4.69
N LYS A 48 6.35 17.94 3.87
CA LYS A 48 4.97 17.51 4.12
C LYS A 48 4.80 16.80 5.46
N PHE A 49 5.74 15.93 5.84
CA PHE A 49 5.72 15.24 7.12
C PHE A 49 5.90 16.20 8.31
N LYS A 50 6.81 17.17 8.19
CA LYS A 50 7.01 18.21 9.20
C LYS A 50 5.75 19.03 9.45
N ASN A 51 4.99 19.31 8.40
CA ASN A 51 3.75 20.09 8.46
C ASN A 51 2.52 19.28 8.92
N LEU A 52 2.68 17.99 9.24
CA LEU A 52 1.58 17.20 9.81
C LEU A 52 1.29 17.58 11.26
N SER A 53 0.01 17.50 11.64
CA SER A 53 -0.39 17.58 13.05
C SER A 53 0.26 16.47 13.89
N PRO A 54 0.44 16.67 15.21
CA PRO A 54 1.01 15.64 16.09
C PRO A 54 0.28 14.29 15.98
N GLN A 55 -1.06 14.31 15.90
CA GLN A 55 -1.86 13.10 15.75
C GLN A 55 -1.60 12.38 14.41
N GLU A 56 -1.45 13.13 13.32
CA GLU A 56 -1.12 12.54 12.01
C GLU A 56 0.31 11.99 11.99
N LYS A 57 1.28 12.70 12.58
CA LYS A 57 2.65 12.19 12.75
C LYS A 57 2.64 10.87 13.51
N ALA A 58 1.94 10.80 14.65
CA ALA A 58 1.81 9.57 15.44
C ALA A 58 1.23 8.40 14.62
N ARG A 59 0.18 8.65 13.83
CA ARG A 59 -0.42 7.62 12.94
C ARG A 59 0.55 7.13 11.88
N VAL A 60 1.32 8.04 11.27
CA VAL A 60 2.30 7.70 10.23
C VAL A 60 3.46 6.91 10.83
N THR A 61 4.03 7.38 11.94
CA THR A 61 5.11 6.69 12.67
C THR A 61 4.69 5.31 13.12
N GLU A 62 3.47 5.16 13.65
CA GLU A 62 2.95 3.86 14.08
C GLU A 62 2.72 2.89 12.92
N ALA A 63 2.10 3.36 11.84
CA ALA A 63 1.94 2.55 10.63
C ALA A 63 3.29 2.10 10.07
N PHE A 64 4.28 2.99 10.14
CA PHE A 64 5.63 2.73 9.70
C PHE A 64 6.32 1.66 10.56
N ARG A 65 6.22 1.77 11.89
CA ARG A 65 6.72 0.78 12.85
C ARG A 65 6.12 -0.61 12.57
N ARG A 66 4.80 -0.70 12.38
CA ARG A 66 4.12 -1.95 12.02
C ARG A 66 4.66 -2.54 10.72
N PHE A 67 4.87 -1.72 9.70
CA PHE A 67 5.41 -2.17 8.42
C PHE A 67 6.82 -2.76 8.55
N ARG A 68 7.72 -2.14 9.33
CA ARG A 68 9.07 -2.69 9.58
C ARG A 68 9.03 -4.04 10.27
N ASN A 69 8.10 -4.20 11.21
CA ASN A 69 7.97 -5.42 11.99
C ASN A 69 7.28 -6.57 11.22
N LEU A 70 6.80 -6.33 9.99
CA LEU A 70 6.28 -7.41 9.15
C LEU A 70 7.41 -8.35 8.70
N PRO A 71 7.13 -9.65 8.54
CA PRO A 71 8.06 -10.60 7.92
C PRO A 71 8.54 -10.11 6.54
N PRO A 72 9.78 -10.43 6.13
CA PRO A 72 10.35 -9.96 4.86
C PRO A 72 9.45 -10.22 3.64
N ALA A 73 8.88 -11.42 3.54
CA ALA A 73 7.95 -11.78 2.47
C ALA A 73 6.68 -10.92 2.45
N ALA A 74 6.13 -10.58 3.62
CA ALA A 74 4.98 -9.70 3.73
C ALA A 74 5.32 -8.26 3.31
N ARG A 75 6.49 -7.75 3.71
CA ARG A 75 6.97 -6.43 3.25
C ARG A 75 7.15 -6.40 1.73
N LEU A 76 7.76 -7.44 1.16
CA LEU A 76 7.95 -7.56 -0.29
C LEU A 76 6.61 -7.56 -1.03
N ARG A 77 5.63 -8.33 -0.55
CA ARG A 77 4.28 -8.34 -1.13
C ARG A 77 3.63 -6.95 -1.12
N ILE A 78 3.76 -6.19 -0.04
CA ILE A 78 3.24 -4.83 0.05
C ILE A 78 3.95 -3.90 -0.95
N ARG A 79 5.29 -3.97 -1.04
CA ARG A 79 6.07 -3.19 -2.02
C ARG A 79 5.64 -3.51 -3.45
N ASN A 80 5.50 -4.78 -3.79
CA ASN A 80 5.09 -5.22 -5.13
C ASN A 80 3.68 -4.74 -5.48
N ASN A 81 2.73 -4.86 -4.54
CA ASN A 81 1.38 -4.36 -4.73
C ASN A 81 1.35 -2.83 -4.94
N PHE A 82 2.22 -2.11 -4.23
CA PHE A 82 2.35 -0.67 -4.40
C PHE A 82 2.94 -0.29 -5.76
N GLN A 83 3.96 -1.00 -6.24
CA GLN A 83 4.53 -0.76 -7.57
C GLN A 83 3.50 -1.04 -8.67
N ARG A 84 2.77 -2.16 -8.58
CA ARG A 84 1.65 -2.46 -9.48
C ARG A 84 0.61 -1.35 -9.46
N TRP A 85 0.23 -0.86 -8.27
CA TRP A 85 -0.72 0.24 -8.17
C TRP A 85 -0.19 1.54 -8.80
N LYS A 86 1.11 1.84 -8.67
CA LYS A 86 1.74 3.02 -9.27
C LYS A 86 1.79 2.94 -10.80
N SER A 87 1.98 1.75 -11.36
CA SER A 87 2.01 1.53 -12.81
C SER A 87 0.64 1.54 -13.46
N LEU A 88 -0.46 1.53 -12.69
CA LEU A 88 -1.81 1.60 -13.24
C LEU A 88 -2.08 2.95 -13.93
N PRO A 89 -2.82 2.95 -15.05
CA PRO A 89 -3.32 4.18 -15.68
C PRO A 89 -4.09 5.06 -14.68
N PRO A 90 -4.06 6.40 -14.84
CA PRO A 90 -4.76 7.31 -13.94
C PRO A 90 -6.25 7.00 -13.77
N THR A 91 -6.91 6.57 -14.84
CA THR A 91 -8.33 6.17 -14.90
C THR A 91 -8.59 4.93 -14.04
N GLU A 92 -7.78 3.88 -14.20
CA GLU A 92 -7.88 2.67 -13.38
C GLU A 92 -7.62 2.94 -11.90
N ARG A 93 -6.59 3.75 -11.60
CA ARG A 93 -6.35 4.19 -10.21
C ARG A 93 -7.55 4.94 -9.64
N ALA A 94 -8.21 5.78 -10.43
CA ALA A 94 -9.43 6.47 -10.00
C ALA A 94 -10.57 5.50 -9.72
N ALA A 95 -10.82 4.54 -10.61
CA ALA A 95 -11.84 3.51 -10.43
C ALA A 95 -11.59 2.67 -9.17
N LEU A 96 -10.35 2.23 -8.93
CA LEU A 96 -9.99 1.48 -7.72
C LEU A 96 -10.18 2.33 -6.45
N ARG A 97 -9.81 3.61 -6.48
CA ARG A 97 -10.05 4.52 -5.35
C ARG A 97 -11.54 4.66 -5.03
N GLN A 98 -12.38 4.82 -6.05
CA GLN A 98 -13.83 4.91 -5.87
C GLN A 98 -14.41 3.61 -5.31
N ARG A 99 -14.04 2.45 -5.86
CA ARG A 99 -14.45 1.13 -5.35
C ARG A 99 -14.06 0.97 -3.88
N PHE A 100 -12.83 1.34 -3.54
CA PHE A 100 -12.33 1.29 -2.17
C PHE A 100 -13.10 2.24 -1.25
N GLN A 101 -13.41 3.46 -1.67
CA GLN A 101 -14.22 4.41 -0.89
C GLN A 101 -15.62 3.87 -0.62
N ARG A 102 -16.30 3.34 -1.65
CA ARG A 102 -17.60 2.68 -1.49
C ARG A 102 -17.53 1.56 -0.47
N TRP A 103 -16.54 0.67 -0.58
CA TRP A 103 -16.31 -0.40 0.39
C TRP A 103 -16.11 0.12 1.81
N ARG A 104 -15.30 1.17 1.99
CA ARG A 104 -15.01 1.73 3.31
C ARG A 104 -16.27 2.28 3.98
N ASN A 105 -17.17 2.86 3.18
CA ASN A 105 -18.41 3.48 3.64
C ASN A 105 -19.55 2.47 3.84
N LEU A 106 -19.38 1.19 3.49
CA LEU A 106 -20.37 0.15 3.81
C LEU A 106 -20.50 -0.04 5.33
N SER A 107 -21.72 -0.32 5.79
CA SER A 107 -21.97 -0.70 7.18
C SER A 107 -21.20 -1.98 7.57
N PRO A 108 -20.87 -2.17 8.85
CA PRO A 108 -20.25 -3.40 9.33
C PRO A 108 -21.03 -4.67 8.95
N GLU A 109 -22.36 -4.63 9.01
CA GLU A 109 -23.29 -5.73 8.66
C GLU A 109 -23.12 -6.07 7.19
N ARG A 110 -23.13 -5.06 6.32
CA ARG A 110 -22.97 -5.27 4.87
C ARG A 110 -21.59 -5.83 4.53
N LYS A 111 -20.54 -5.36 5.20
CA LYS A 111 -19.18 -5.92 5.05
C LYS A 111 -19.12 -7.37 5.52
N ARG A 112 -19.81 -7.73 6.62
CA ARG A 112 -19.92 -9.12 7.10
C ARG A 112 -20.64 -10.01 6.09
N ALA A 113 -21.79 -9.57 5.57
CA ALA A 113 -22.55 -10.32 4.58
C ALA A 113 -21.75 -10.58 3.29
N ILE A 114 -21.03 -9.58 2.79
CA ILE A 114 -20.19 -9.75 1.59
C ILE A 114 -19.04 -10.74 1.85
N ARG A 115 -18.38 -10.64 3.01
CA ARG A 115 -17.32 -11.60 3.39
C ARG A 115 -17.87 -13.02 3.51
N ALA A 116 -19.02 -13.21 4.14
CA ALA A 116 -19.67 -14.52 4.24
C ALA A 116 -19.97 -15.11 2.86
N ARG A 117 -20.56 -14.31 1.96
CA ARG A 117 -20.84 -14.74 0.58
C ARG A 117 -19.56 -15.11 -0.18
N MET A 118 -18.49 -14.34 -0.02
CA MET A 118 -17.19 -14.63 -0.65
C MET A 118 -16.60 -15.94 -0.13
N ASN A 119 -16.66 -16.19 1.18
CA ASN A 119 -16.19 -17.44 1.78
C ASN A 119 -16.98 -18.65 1.25
N GLN A 120 -18.30 -18.52 1.13
CA GLN A 120 -19.13 -19.58 0.53
C GLN A 120 -18.76 -19.81 -0.94
N TRP A 121 -18.58 -18.75 -1.73
CA TRP A 121 -18.17 -18.85 -3.12
C TRP A 121 -16.82 -19.57 -3.30
N GLN A 122 -15.85 -19.29 -2.42
CA GLN A 122 -14.53 -19.94 -2.45
C GLN A 122 -14.59 -21.45 -2.17
N LYS A 123 -15.59 -21.93 -1.42
CA LYS A 123 -15.79 -23.36 -1.15
C LYS A 123 -16.40 -24.12 -2.33
N LEU A 124 -17.06 -23.43 -3.26
CA LEU A 124 -17.69 -24.08 -4.41
C LEU A 124 -16.65 -24.63 -5.40
N SER A 125 -16.94 -25.79 -5.97
CA SER A 125 -16.15 -26.39 -7.05
C SER A 125 -16.25 -25.58 -8.34
N PRO A 126 -15.30 -25.71 -9.28
CA PRO A 126 -15.36 -25.03 -10.57
C PRO A 126 -16.67 -25.27 -11.33
N ALA A 127 -17.18 -26.52 -11.31
CA ALA A 127 -18.45 -26.90 -11.94
C ALA A 127 -19.65 -26.21 -11.27
N GLN A 128 -19.69 -26.17 -9.93
CA GLN A 128 -20.74 -25.47 -9.18
C GLN A 128 -20.73 -23.97 -9.50
N ARG A 129 -19.56 -23.33 -9.55
CA ARG A 129 -19.44 -21.91 -9.93
C ARG A 129 -19.86 -21.66 -11.37
N ALA A 130 -19.58 -22.57 -12.31
CA ALA A 130 -20.00 -22.44 -13.70
C ALA A 130 -21.52 -22.48 -13.84
N ARG A 131 -22.18 -23.44 -13.17
CA ARG A 131 -23.66 -23.54 -13.14
C ARG A 131 -24.31 -22.27 -12.59
N ILE A 132 -23.79 -21.73 -11.49
CA ILE A 132 -24.32 -20.48 -10.94
C ILE A 132 -24.16 -19.33 -11.93
N ARG A 133 -22.98 -19.19 -12.57
CA ARG A 133 -22.76 -18.14 -13.57
C ARG A 133 -23.70 -18.25 -14.77
N GLN A 134 -24.03 -19.46 -15.22
CA GLN A 134 -24.97 -19.67 -16.31
C GLN A 134 -26.41 -19.31 -15.92
N ARG A 135 -26.81 -19.58 -14.67
CA ARG A 135 -28.16 -19.27 -14.16
C ARG A 135 -28.44 -17.77 -14.04
N PHE A 136 -27.42 -16.96 -13.80
CA PHE A 136 -27.53 -15.51 -13.62
C PHE A 136 -26.97 -14.72 -14.80
N LYS A 137 -26.86 -15.36 -15.96
CA LYS A 137 -26.45 -14.71 -17.21
C LYS A 137 -27.66 -14.08 -17.89
#